data_AF-A0A957ZEG1-F1
#
_entry.id   AF-A0A957ZEG1-F1
#
_cell.length_a   1.000
_cell.length_b   1.000
_cell.length_c   1.000
_cell.angle_alpha   90.00
_cell.angle_beta   90.00
_cell.angle_gamma   90.00
#
_symmetry.space_group_name_H-M   'P 1'
#
loop_
_entity.id
_entity.type
_entity.pdbx_description
1 polymer ?
#
loop_
_entity_poly.entity_id
_entity_poly.type
_entity_poly.pdbx_seq_one_letter_code
_entity_poly.pdbx_strand_id
1 'polypeptide(L)'
;VVAADRADNPGGGAPSDSTFVLRRLLERGIDNAALALMWDPIAVNVAMAGGLGATLDLRLGGKMGPVSGDPLDLRVTVTGIIENMIQEWPQQGDPMRIPCGTAVCLHC
;
A
#
# COMPACT_ATOMS: atom_id res chain seq x y z
N VAL A 1 -12.93 6.73 -10.94
CA VAL A 1 -12.25 8.00 -10.55
C VAL A 1 -10.86 7.66 -10.03
N VAL A 2 -9.87 8.52 -10.23
CA VAL A 2 -8.54 8.38 -9.61
C VAL A 2 -8.32 9.63 -8.77
N ALA A 3 -8.01 9.45 -7.49
CA ALA A 3 -7.65 10.53 -6.57
C ALA A 3 -6.23 10.28 -6.07
N ALA A 4 -5.39 11.31 -6.12
CA ALA A 4 -4.02 11.23 -5.64
C ALA A 4 -3.92 11.85 -4.25
N ASP A 5 -3.40 11.10 -3.29
CA ASP A 5 -2.99 11.66 -2.00
C ASP A 5 -1.69 12.43 -2.18
N ARG A 6 -1.80 13.75 -2.27
CA ARG A 6 -0.63 14.62 -2.47
C ARG A 6 0.15 14.84 -1.17
N ALA A 7 -0.50 14.67 -0.02
CA ALA A 7 0.15 14.94 1.27
C ALA A 7 1.13 13.81 1.62
N ASP A 8 0.78 12.58 1.25
CA ASP A 8 1.60 11.39 1.50
C ASP A 8 2.43 10.96 0.27
N ASN A 9 2.97 11.93 -0.46
CA ASN A 9 3.76 11.67 -1.67
C ASN A 9 5.25 11.43 -1.34
N PRO A 10 5.80 10.23 -1.59
CA PRO A 10 7.21 9.94 -1.32
C PRO A 10 8.20 10.73 -2.17
N GLY A 11 7.80 11.16 -3.38
CA GLY A 11 8.61 12.07 -4.19
C GLY A 11 8.82 13.44 -3.55
N GLY A 12 7.90 13.86 -2.67
CA GLY A 12 8.01 15.08 -1.86
C GLY A 12 8.67 14.86 -0.50
N GLY A 13 9.10 13.64 -0.19
CA GLY A 13 9.72 13.27 1.09
C GLY A 13 8.76 12.73 2.15
N ALA A 14 7.48 12.50 1.81
CA ALA A 14 6.56 11.83 2.73
C ALA A 14 6.84 10.31 2.81
N PRO A 15 6.38 9.61 3.85
CA PRO A 15 6.71 8.20 4.02
C PRO A 15 5.91 7.23 3.13
N SER A 16 4.78 7.67 2.54
CA SER A 16 3.89 6.84 1.71
C SER A 16 3.17 5.72 2.47
N ASP A 17 2.96 5.86 3.78
CA ASP A 17 2.35 4.84 4.64
C ASP A 17 1.06 5.31 5.34
N SER A 18 0.47 6.41 4.89
CA SER A 18 -0.66 7.02 5.57
C SER A 18 -1.94 6.18 5.48
N THR A 19 -2.71 6.17 6.56
CA THR A 19 -3.91 5.33 6.68
C THR A 19 -5.21 6.10 6.53
N PHE A 20 -5.18 7.43 6.41
CA PHE A 20 -6.37 8.28 6.47
C PHE A 20 -7.40 7.95 5.39
N VAL A 21 -6.96 7.78 4.13
CA VAL A 21 -7.85 7.44 3.02
C VAL A 21 -8.39 6.03 3.20
N LEU A 22 -7.53 5.04 3.48
CA LEU A 22 -7.94 3.65 3.72
C LEU A 22 -8.98 3.55 4.83
N ARG A 23 -8.73 4.23 5.97
CA ARG A 23 -9.65 4.29 7.10
C ARG A 23 -11.01 4.81 6.68
N ARG A 24 -11.07 5.89 5.89
CA ARG A 24 -12.35 6.47 5.44
C ARG A 24 -13.07 5.60 4.41
N LEU A 25 -12.37 4.88 3.56
CA LEU A 25 -12.98 3.91 2.65
C LEU A 25 -13.68 2.80 3.45
N LEU A 26 -12.98 2.24 4.44
CA LEU A 26 -13.49 1.18 5.32
C LEU A 26 -14.66 1.66 6.20
N GLU A 27 -14.52 2.79 6.88
CA GLU A 27 -15.56 3.36 7.75
C GLU A 27 -16.87 3.65 6.99
N ARG A 28 -16.77 3.99 5.71
CA ARG A 28 -17.92 4.31 4.85
C ARG A 28 -18.44 3.09 4.09
N GLY A 29 -17.81 1.93 4.23
CA GLY A 29 -18.16 0.72 3.49
C GLY A 29 -18.08 0.90 1.97
N ILE A 30 -17.11 1.68 1.50
CA ILE A 30 -16.91 1.88 0.05
C ILE A 30 -16.30 0.61 -0.51
N ASP A 31 -17.04 -0.04 -1.40
CA ASP A 31 -16.61 -1.19 -2.17
C ASP A 31 -16.07 -0.79 -3.56
N ASN A 32 -15.59 -1.77 -4.31
CA ASN A 32 -15.05 -1.58 -5.67
C ASN A 32 -14.00 -0.45 -5.76
N ALA A 33 -13.14 -0.38 -4.73
CA ALA A 33 -12.07 0.58 -4.61
C ALA A 33 -10.74 -0.13 -4.39
N ALA A 34 -9.65 0.52 -4.79
CA ALA A 34 -8.30 0.06 -4.52
C ALA A 34 -7.46 1.24 -4.02
N LEU A 35 -6.59 0.97 -3.05
CA LEU A 35 -5.51 1.85 -2.65
C LEU A 35 -4.21 1.21 -3.13
N ALA A 36 -3.41 1.98 -3.87
CA ALA A 36 -2.13 1.52 -4.36
C ALA A 36 -0.99 2.26 -3.64
N LEU A 37 0.17 1.60 -3.58
CA LEU A 37 1.44 2.16 -3.12
C LEU A 37 1.41 2.65 -1.66
N MET A 38 1.19 1.71 -0.75
CA MET A 38 1.39 1.89 0.69
C MET A 38 2.73 1.24 1.09
N TRP A 39 3.62 2.03 1.68
CA TRP A 39 4.91 1.55 2.17
C TRP A 39 4.75 0.84 3.51
N ASP A 40 4.83 -0.48 3.49
CA ASP A 40 4.79 -1.30 4.70
C ASP A 40 5.63 -2.59 4.56
N PRO A 41 6.96 -2.51 4.73
CA PRO A 41 7.84 -3.67 4.61
C PRO A 41 7.52 -4.80 5.59
N ILE A 42 6.97 -4.45 6.76
CA ILE A 42 6.57 -5.44 7.76
C ILE A 42 5.39 -6.26 7.23
N ALA A 43 4.35 -5.60 6.72
CA ALA A 43 3.18 -6.29 6.16
C ALA A 43 3.55 -7.13 4.94
N VAL A 44 4.44 -6.62 4.06
CA VAL A 44 4.98 -7.39 2.92
C VAL A 44 5.62 -8.68 3.39
N ASN A 45 6.51 -8.63 4.39
CA ASN A 45 7.18 -9.82 4.92
C ASN A 45 6.19 -10.84 5.52
N VAL A 46 5.18 -10.39 6.25
CA VAL A 46 4.16 -11.30 6.80
C VAL A 46 3.30 -11.92 5.69
N ALA A 47 2.88 -11.13 4.71
CA ALA A 47 2.12 -11.63 3.55
C ALA A 47 2.94 -12.62 2.71
N MET A 48 4.23 -12.35 2.51
CA MET A 48 5.16 -13.28 1.84
C MET A 48 5.30 -14.60 2.59
N ALA A 49 5.42 -14.56 3.93
CA ALA A 49 5.50 -15.75 4.76
C ALA A 49 4.20 -16.57 4.74
N GLY A 50 3.03 -15.91 4.66
CA GLY A 50 1.74 -16.58 4.50
C GLY A 50 1.54 -17.17 3.11
N GLY A 51 2.01 -16.48 2.07
CA GLY A 51 1.89 -16.89 0.68
C GLY A 51 0.57 -16.47 0.02
N LEU A 52 0.49 -16.68 -1.29
CA LEU A 52 -0.70 -16.37 -2.09
C LEU A 52 -1.91 -17.17 -1.61
N GLY A 53 -3.06 -16.51 -1.44
CA GLY A 53 -4.30 -17.10 -0.94
C GLY A 53 -4.40 -17.18 0.59
N ALA A 54 -3.35 -16.87 1.33
CA ALA A 54 -3.40 -16.85 2.79
C ALA A 54 -4.33 -15.74 3.30
N THR A 55 -5.09 -16.04 4.35
CA THR A 55 -5.87 -15.04 5.10
C THR A 55 -5.19 -14.75 6.42
N LEU A 56 -4.87 -13.49 6.66
CA LEU A 56 -4.00 -13.03 7.74
C LEU A 56 -4.66 -11.86 8.46
N ASP A 57 -4.50 -11.80 9.79
CA ASP A 57 -4.78 -10.57 10.54
C ASP A 57 -3.50 -9.72 10.49
N LEU A 58 -3.56 -8.57 9.79
CA LEU A 58 -2.42 -7.67 9.55
C LEU A 58 -2.69 -6.28 10.10
N ARG A 59 -1.64 -5.68 10.69
CA ARG A 59 -1.60 -4.26 11.03
C ARG A 59 -0.94 -3.48 9.90
N LEU A 60 -1.70 -2.66 9.18
CA LEU A 60 -1.31 -1.99 7.95
C LEU A 60 -1.10 -0.48 8.11
N GLY A 61 0.00 0.03 7.53
CA GLY A 61 0.34 1.46 7.45
C GLY A 61 0.55 2.14 8.81
N GLY A 62 0.79 3.45 8.82
CA GLY A 62 0.86 4.26 10.03
C GLY A 62 2.06 4.00 10.93
N LYS A 63 3.15 3.46 10.38
CA LYS A 63 4.33 2.98 11.12
C LYS A 63 5.48 3.98 11.12
N MET A 64 5.48 4.92 10.17
CA MET A 64 6.58 5.88 10.00
C MET A 64 6.46 7.11 10.90
N GLY A 65 5.30 7.35 11.51
CA GLY A 65 5.14 8.33 12.58
C GLY A 65 3.71 8.85 12.77
N PRO A 66 3.49 9.75 13.73
CA PRO A 66 2.15 10.28 14.04
C PRO A 66 1.45 10.97 12.87
N VAL A 67 2.22 11.49 11.91
CA VAL A 67 1.69 12.18 10.72
C VAL A 67 1.11 11.23 9.68
N SER A 68 1.37 9.92 9.78
CA SER A 68 0.82 8.88 8.90
C SER A 68 -0.58 8.42 9.34
N GLY A 69 -1.04 8.81 10.52
CA GLY A 69 -2.24 8.28 11.16
C GLY A 69 -2.01 6.93 11.84
N ASP A 70 -2.98 6.43 12.61
CA ASP A 70 -2.77 5.15 13.31
C ASP A 70 -2.84 3.97 12.33
N PRO A 71 -2.01 2.94 12.53
CA PRO A 71 -2.12 1.69 11.81
C PRO A 71 -3.51 1.06 11.91
N LEU A 72 -3.93 0.34 10.87
CA LEU A 72 -5.21 -0.34 10.81
C LEU A 72 -5.05 -1.84 10.99
N ASP A 73 -5.76 -2.43 11.94
CA ASP A 73 -5.82 -3.88 12.12
C ASP A 73 -6.92 -4.45 11.21
N LEU A 74 -6.54 -5.25 10.22
CA LEU A 74 -7.41 -5.74 9.16
C LEU A 74 -7.22 -7.23 8.93
N ARG A 75 -8.31 -7.95 8.69
CA ARG A 75 -8.26 -9.32 8.18
C ARG A 75 -8.23 -9.26 6.66
N VAL A 76 -7.11 -9.70 6.07
CA VAL A 76 -6.86 -9.59 4.63
C VAL A 76 -6.57 -10.96 4.01
N THR A 77 -6.85 -11.10 2.74
CA THR A 77 -6.39 -12.21 1.90
C THR A 77 -5.30 -11.72 0.95
N VAL A 78 -4.20 -12.47 0.84
CA VAL A 78 -3.13 -12.20 -0.13
C VAL A 78 -3.60 -12.65 -1.51
N THR A 79 -3.78 -11.70 -2.44
CA THR A 79 -4.30 -11.97 -3.80
C THR A 79 -3.25 -11.81 -4.88
N GLY A 80 -2.07 -11.30 -4.55
CA GLY A 80 -0.96 -11.17 -5.48
C GLY A 80 0.36 -10.94 -4.77
N ILE A 81 1.44 -11.40 -5.39
CA ILE A 81 2.82 -11.21 -4.93
C ILE A 81 3.66 -10.88 -6.16
N ILE A 82 4.46 -9.81 -6.08
CA ILE A 82 5.38 -9.39 -7.12
C ILE A 82 6.73 -9.12 -6.47
N GLU A 83 7.71 -9.98 -6.71
CA GLU A 83 9.08 -9.75 -6.28
C GLU A 83 9.79 -8.78 -7.23
N ASN A 84 10.64 -7.91 -6.68
CA ASN A 84 11.40 -6.92 -7.46
C ASN A 84 10.51 -6.07 -8.40
N MET A 85 9.35 -5.65 -7.90
CA MET A 85 8.42 -4.80 -8.62
C MET A 85 9.14 -3.53 -9.11
N ILE A 86 8.96 -3.25 -10.39
CA ILE A 86 9.35 -2.00 -11.02
C ILE A 86 8.08 -1.23 -11.35
N GLN A 87 7.97 0.00 -10.86
CA GLN A 87 6.94 0.92 -11.31
C GLN A 87 7.49 1.76 -12.46
N GLU A 88 6.76 1.80 -13.57
CA GLU A 88 7.08 2.67 -14.69
C GLU A 88 6.35 4.01 -14.53
N TRP A 89 7.11 5.06 -14.29
CA TRP A 89 6.59 6.42 -14.17
C TRP A 89 6.61 7.12 -15.53
N PRO A 90 5.44 7.52 -16.07
CA PRO A 90 5.38 8.22 -17.34
C PRO A 90 5.96 9.63 -17.20
N GLN A 91 6.88 9.99 -18.11
CA GLN A 91 7.48 11.32 -18.22
C GLN A 91 7.73 11.67 -19.69
N GLN A 92 8.16 12.89 -19.98
CA GLN A 92 8.60 13.23 -21.34
C GLN A 92 9.85 12.43 -21.70
N GLY A 93 9.80 11.66 -22.79
CA GLY A 93 10.87 10.75 -23.19
C GLY A 93 10.65 9.33 -22.66
N ASP A 94 11.74 8.67 -22.28
CA ASP A 94 11.66 7.29 -21.77
C ASP A 94 11.04 7.24 -20.36
N PRO A 95 10.18 6.26 -20.05
CA PRO A 95 9.63 6.07 -18.72
C PRO A 95 10.73 5.89 -17.68
N MET A 96 10.57 6.55 -16.54
CA MET A 96 11.45 6.32 -15.41
C MET A 96 11.06 5.00 -14.73
N ARG A 97 12.02 4.10 -14.58
CA ARG A 97 11.82 2.79 -13.94
C ARG A 97 12.22 2.90 -12.47
N ILE A 98 11.24 2.88 -11.58
CA ILE A 98 11.43 3.02 -10.13
C ILE A 98 11.37 1.63 -9.48
N PRO A 99 12.45 1.14 -8.87
CA PRO A 99 12.42 -0.09 -8.08
C PRO A 99 11.58 0.12 -6.81
N CYS A 100 10.58 -0.74 -6.59
CA CYS A 100 9.70 -0.71 -5.42
C CYS A 100 9.95 -1.87 -4.44
N GLY A 101 10.89 -2.77 -4.77
CA GLY A 101 11.13 -3.97 -3.98
C GLY A 101 10.02 -5.01 -4.15
N THR A 102 9.80 -5.84 -3.13
CA THR A 102 8.71 -6.83 -3.14
C THR A 102 7.39 -6.15 -2.77
N ALA A 103 6.35 -6.40 -3.57
CA ALA A 103 5.01 -5.90 -3.36
C ALA A 103 4.00 -7.05 -3.21
N VAL A 104 2.96 -6.81 -2.42
CA VAL A 104 1.84 -7.75 -2.23
C VAL A 104 0.53 -7.03 -2.48
N CYS A 105 -0.45 -7.74 -3.03
CA CYS A 105 -1.82 -7.29 -3.15
C CYS A 105 -2.65 -7.93 -2.05
N LEU A 106 -3.40 -7.11 -1.32
CA LEU A 106 -4.21 -7.51 -0.17
C LEU A 106 -5.67 -7.14 -0.43
N HIS A 107 -6.59 -8.03 -0.07
CA HIS A 107 -8.03 -7.81 -0.14
C HIS A 107 -8.64 -7.96 1.26
N CYS A 108 -9.36 -6.96 1.74
CA CYS A 108 -10.10 -6.95 3.02
C CYS A 108 -11.58 -6.71 2.78
#